data_AF-A0A103YJX8-F1
#
_entry.id   AF-A0A103YJX8-F1
#
_cell.length_a   1.000
_cell.length_b   1.000
_cell.length_c   1.000
_cell.angle_alpha   90.00
_cell.angle_beta   90.00
_cell.angle_gamma   90.00
#
_symmetry.space_group_name_H-M   'P 1'
#
loop_
_entity.id
_entity.type
_entity.pdbx_description
1 polymer ?
#
loop_
_entity_poly.entity_id
_entity_poly.type
_entity_poly.pdbx_seq_one_letter_code
_entity_poly.pdbx_strand_id
1 'polypeptide(L)'
;MVLLLGDQEQEAFRRTKSKPWLAKPVLVLKEENVFGKNLFTVRTMLGDGGREHHVVIEAALCENYEPEMWIGVDGIVSVRVANLHWRFRGYEEFQVDGIPVQVLWDVHDWLYMEPNTGSGMFIFRQSTNDFDPDSLSCEVNPNEDDCIEFCHFLHVWKIT
;
A
#
# COMPACT_ATOMS: atom_id res chain seq x y z
N MET A 1 24.14 -6.09 11.31
CA MET A 1 22.70 -6.07 11.01
C MET A 1 22.48 -7.07 9.88
N VAL A 2 21.67 -8.12 10.09
CA VAL A 2 21.39 -9.14 9.07
C VAL A 2 19.88 -9.15 8.90
N LEU A 3 19.40 -8.66 7.76
CA LEU A 3 18.03 -8.88 7.32
C LEU A 3 17.96 -10.32 6.82
N LEU A 4 17.15 -11.13 7.48
CA LEU A 4 16.87 -12.49 7.04
C LEU A 4 15.58 -12.49 6.21
N LEU A 5 15.68 -12.93 4.97
CA LEU A 5 14.54 -13.12 4.08
C LEU A 5 14.35 -14.61 3.81
N GLY A 6 13.12 -15.09 3.96
CA GLY A 6 12.75 -16.49 3.74
C GLY A 6 12.45 -17.27 5.03
N ASP A 7 12.04 -18.52 4.85
CA ASP A 7 11.56 -19.44 5.88
C ASP A 7 12.68 -20.29 6.52
N GLN A 8 13.89 -20.25 5.97
CA GLN A 8 15.03 -21.08 6.39
C GLN A 8 15.95 -20.39 7.40
N GLU A 9 15.38 -19.85 8.48
CA GLU A 9 16.10 -19.07 9.49
C GLU A 9 17.30 -19.81 10.11
N GLN A 10 17.08 -21.06 10.52
CA GLN A 10 18.13 -21.87 11.16
C GLN A 10 19.30 -22.14 10.21
N GLU A 11 18.99 -22.44 8.94
CA GLU A 11 20.01 -22.71 7.92
C GLU A 11 20.79 -21.45 7.57
N ALA A 12 20.13 -20.29 7.50
CA ALA A 12 20.78 -19.02 7.26
C ALA A 12 21.75 -18.64 8.39
N PHE A 13 21.36 -18.80 9.66
CA PHE A 13 22.28 -18.57 10.78
C PHE A 13 23.46 -19.55 10.77
N ARG A 14 23.20 -20.82 10.46
CA ARG A 14 24.26 -21.84 10.34
C ARG A 14 25.29 -21.47 9.27
N ARG A 15 24.84 -21.03 8.08
CA ARG A 15 25.74 -20.66 6.96
C ARG A 15 26.50 -19.36 7.21
N THR A 16 25.81 -18.36 7.74
CA THR A 16 26.38 -17.01 7.92
C THR A 16 27.21 -16.87 9.19
N LYS A 17 27.13 -17.83 10.12
CA LYS A 17 27.72 -17.74 11.48
C LYS A 17 27.30 -16.47 12.22
N SER A 18 26.17 -15.88 11.82
CA SER A 18 25.63 -14.66 12.42
C SER A 18 24.85 -15.01 13.68
N LYS A 19 24.85 -14.09 14.65
CA LYS A 19 24.02 -14.22 15.84
C LYS A 19 22.60 -13.70 15.53
N PRO A 20 21.54 -14.37 16.02
CA PRO A 20 20.20 -13.81 15.99
C PRO A 20 20.18 -12.44 16.67
N TRP A 21 19.51 -11.48 16.05
CA TRP A 21 19.31 -10.16 16.62
C TRP A 21 18.18 -10.21 17.65
N LEU A 22 18.24 -9.35 18.67
CA LEU A 22 17.26 -9.35 19.77
C LEU A 22 15.88 -8.80 19.34
N ALA A 23 15.87 -7.89 18.36
CA ALA A 23 14.65 -7.36 17.78
C ALA A 23 14.39 -7.95 16.39
N LYS A 24 13.12 -8.23 16.10
CA LYS A 24 12.69 -8.66 14.77
C LYS A 24 12.67 -7.46 13.83
N PRO A 25 13.07 -7.64 12.56
CA PRO A 25 12.90 -6.59 11.56
C PRO A 25 11.41 -6.30 11.35
N VAL A 26 11.06 -5.02 11.19
CA VAL A 26 9.70 -4.55 10.90
C VAL A 26 9.66 -4.03 9.47
N LEU A 27 8.60 -4.36 8.73
CA LEU A 27 8.38 -3.86 7.37
C LEU A 27 7.80 -2.43 7.46
N VAL A 28 8.59 -1.44 7.03
CA VAL A 28 8.19 -0.02 7.08
C VAL A 28 7.62 0.44 5.75
N LEU A 29 8.18 -0.05 4.65
CA LEU A 29 7.86 0.41 3.31
C LEU A 29 7.80 -0.76 2.36
N LYS A 30 6.80 -0.73 1.50
CA LYS A 30 6.65 -1.65 0.38
C LYS A 30 6.38 -0.82 -0.88
N GLU A 31 7.06 -1.12 -1.97
CA GLU A 31 6.80 -0.51 -3.28
C GLU A 31 6.64 -1.61 -4.33
N GLU A 32 5.53 -1.61 -5.07
CA GLU A 32 5.22 -2.64 -6.05
C GLU A 32 4.66 -2.06 -7.35
N ASN A 33 4.90 -2.77 -8.46
CA ASN A 33 4.29 -2.52 -9.76
C ASN A 33 3.35 -3.67 -10.11
N VAL A 34 2.10 -3.37 -10.44
CA VAL A 34 1.09 -4.37 -10.80
C VAL A 34 0.55 -4.05 -12.19
N PHE A 35 0.32 -5.11 -12.98
CA PHE A 35 -0.14 -5.00 -14.36
C PHE A 35 -1.48 -5.71 -14.49
N GLY A 36 -2.41 -5.12 -15.25
CA GLY A 36 -3.75 -5.66 -15.42
C GLY A 36 -4.56 -4.84 -16.41
N LYS A 37 -5.75 -5.33 -16.78
CA LYS A 37 -6.63 -4.61 -17.71
C LYS A 37 -7.46 -3.58 -16.96
N ASN A 38 -8.35 -4.08 -16.10
CA ASN A 38 -9.28 -3.28 -15.30
C ASN A 38 -9.35 -3.74 -13.84
N LEU A 39 -8.64 -4.82 -13.48
CA LEU A 39 -8.65 -5.43 -12.17
C LEU A 39 -7.21 -5.73 -11.76
N PHE A 40 -6.82 -5.24 -10.59
CA PHE A 40 -5.47 -5.33 -10.07
C PHE A 40 -5.53 -5.86 -8.64
N THR A 41 -4.65 -6.79 -8.30
CA THR A 41 -4.66 -7.43 -6.98
C THR A 41 -3.28 -7.40 -6.39
N VAL A 42 -3.21 -7.05 -5.12
CA VAL A 42 -1.96 -6.97 -4.36
C VAL A 42 -2.17 -7.46 -2.93
N ARG A 43 -1.08 -7.83 -2.26
CA ARG A 43 -1.08 -8.18 -0.84
C ARG A 43 -0.33 -7.14 -0.02
N THR A 44 -0.85 -6.81 1.15
CA THR A 44 -0.26 -5.74 1.97
C THR A 44 -0.57 -5.93 3.46
N MET A 45 0.33 -5.45 4.32
CA MET A 45 0.24 -5.60 5.77
C MET A 45 -0.58 -4.44 6.39
N LEU A 46 -1.84 -4.32 5.99
CA LEU A 46 -2.76 -3.36 6.59
C LEU A 46 -3.34 -3.91 7.90
N GLY A 47 -3.93 -3.05 8.73
CA GLY A 47 -4.61 -3.47 9.95
C GLY A 47 -3.66 -3.77 11.11
N ASP A 48 -3.97 -4.75 11.94
CA ASP A 48 -3.21 -5.04 13.17
C ASP A 48 -1.79 -5.62 12.96
N GLY A 49 -1.36 -5.77 11.71
CA GLY A 49 -0.06 -6.34 11.33
C GLY A 49 0.02 -7.86 11.53
N GLY A 50 -1.08 -8.52 11.87
CA GLY A 50 -1.15 -9.96 12.14
C GLY A 50 -1.20 -10.83 10.88
N ARG A 51 -1.58 -10.25 9.73
CA ARG A 51 -1.67 -10.97 8.44
C ARG A 51 -1.56 -10.02 7.23
N GLU A 52 -1.35 -10.62 6.05
CA GLU A 52 -1.51 -9.90 4.78
C GLU A 52 -2.99 -9.84 4.38
N HIS A 53 -3.40 -8.66 3.91
CA HIS A 53 -4.71 -8.41 3.32
C HIS A 53 -4.62 -8.38 1.80
N HIS A 54 -5.67 -8.85 1.15
CA HIS A 54 -5.83 -8.76 -0.29
C HIS A 54 -6.49 -7.43 -0.66
N VAL A 55 -5.73 -6.54 -1.30
CA VAL A 55 -6.26 -5.31 -1.88
C VAL A 55 -6.58 -5.54 -3.36
N VAL A 56 -7.77 -5.15 -3.76
CA VAL A 56 -8.25 -5.22 -5.14
C VAL A 56 -8.60 -3.82 -5.60
N ILE A 57 -8.02 -3.41 -6.73
CA ILE A 57 -8.37 -2.16 -7.39
C ILE A 57 -9.06 -2.51 -8.70
N GLU A 58 -10.27 -2.01 -8.88
CA GLU A 58 -11.06 -2.21 -10.10
C GLU A 58 -11.36 -0.86 -10.73
N ALA A 59 -11.22 -0.76 -12.05
CA ALA A 59 -11.44 0.48 -12.79
C ALA A 59 -12.38 0.24 -13.99
N ALA A 60 -13.48 0.97 -14.04
CA ALA A 60 -14.41 1.01 -15.16
C ALA A 60 -14.21 2.32 -15.94
N LEU A 61 -13.37 2.29 -16.96
CA LEU A 61 -12.94 3.47 -17.74
C LEU A 61 -13.48 3.46 -19.18
N CYS A 62 -14.68 2.92 -19.39
CA CYS A 62 -15.24 2.77 -20.74
C CYS A 62 -15.76 4.12 -21.26
N GLU A 63 -15.46 4.48 -22.51
CA GLU A 63 -15.83 5.78 -23.12
C GLU A 63 -17.34 6.08 -23.08
N ASN A 64 -18.19 5.05 -23.01
CA ASN A 64 -19.64 5.20 -23.03
C ASN A 64 -20.25 5.50 -21.65
N TYR A 65 -19.46 5.46 -20.59
CA TYR A 65 -19.92 5.63 -19.21
C TYR A 65 -19.02 6.60 -18.46
N GLU A 66 -19.57 7.20 -17.41
CA GLU A 66 -18.77 8.01 -16.50
C GLU A 66 -17.72 7.11 -15.81
N PRO A 67 -16.42 7.40 -15.91
CA PRO A 67 -15.38 6.55 -15.35
C PRO A 67 -15.45 6.47 -13.81
N GLU A 68 -15.32 5.26 -13.29
CA GLU A 68 -15.32 4.99 -11.86
C GLU A 68 -14.24 3.98 -11.47
N MET A 69 -13.85 3.98 -10.19
CA MET A 69 -13.02 2.92 -9.62
C MET A 69 -13.48 2.49 -8.23
N TRP A 70 -13.04 1.30 -7.84
CA TRP A 70 -13.26 0.71 -6.53
C TRP A 70 -11.94 0.24 -5.94
N ILE A 71 -11.82 0.37 -4.63
CA ILE A 71 -10.75 -0.23 -3.84
C ILE A 71 -11.43 -1.14 -2.81
N GLY A 72 -11.16 -2.43 -2.92
CA GLY A 72 -11.64 -3.44 -1.99
C GLY A 72 -10.51 -4.03 -1.16
N VAL A 73 -10.82 -4.40 0.08
CA VAL A 73 -9.93 -5.12 0.99
C VAL A 73 -10.62 -6.39 1.46
N ASP A 74 -9.98 -7.54 1.26
CA ASP A 74 -10.50 -8.87 1.62
C ASP A 74 -11.91 -9.16 1.10
N GLY A 75 -12.21 -8.69 -0.11
CA GLY A 75 -13.51 -8.88 -0.77
C GLY A 75 -14.60 -7.90 -0.36
N ILE A 76 -14.31 -6.96 0.56
CA ILE A 76 -15.21 -5.88 0.94
C ILE A 76 -14.79 -4.61 0.20
N VAL A 77 -15.73 -3.94 -0.48
CA VAL A 77 -15.47 -2.65 -1.12
C VAL A 77 -15.37 -1.57 -0.04
N SER A 78 -14.17 -1.02 0.14
CA SER A 78 -13.89 0.02 1.14
C SER A 78 -14.07 1.41 0.57
N VAL A 79 -13.67 1.62 -0.69
CA VAL A 79 -13.74 2.93 -1.37
C VAL A 79 -14.39 2.76 -2.74
N ARG A 80 -15.30 3.66 -3.08
CA ARG A 80 -15.83 3.84 -4.45
C ARG A 80 -15.65 5.29 -4.88
N VAL A 81 -14.95 5.50 -5.98
CA VAL A 81 -14.75 6.82 -6.56
C VAL A 81 -15.50 6.90 -7.88
N ALA A 82 -16.68 7.54 -7.86
CA ALA A 82 -17.43 7.90 -9.05
C ALA A 82 -16.93 9.22 -9.66
N ASN A 83 -17.26 9.47 -10.92
CA ASN A 83 -16.89 10.70 -11.64
C ASN A 83 -15.38 10.96 -11.64
N LEU A 84 -14.58 9.95 -12.03
CA LEU A 84 -13.12 10.01 -11.95
C LEU A 84 -12.50 11.17 -12.73
N HIS A 85 -13.15 11.69 -13.78
CA HIS A 85 -12.70 12.92 -14.45
C HIS A 85 -12.51 14.12 -13.51
N TRP A 86 -13.23 14.13 -12.38
CA TRP A 86 -13.16 15.17 -11.37
C TRP A 86 -12.39 14.73 -10.12
N ARG A 87 -12.29 13.41 -9.89
CA ARG A 87 -11.69 12.82 -8.68
C ARG A 87 -10.51 11.90 -8.98
N PHE A 88 -9.80 12.14 -10.08
CA PHE A 88 -8.64 11.34 -10.49
C PHE A 88 -7.46 11.46 -9.52
N ARG A 89 -7.45 12.47 -8.64
CA ARG A 89 -6.55 12.57 -7.48
C ARG A 89 -7.40 12.70 -6.22
N GLY A 90 -7.06 11.98 -5.17
CA GLY A 90 -7.82 12.06 -3.94
C GLY A 90 -7.23 11.27 -2.79
N TYR A 91 -7.97 11.32 -1.68
CA TYR A 91 -7.66 10.71 -0.40
C TYR A 91 -8.96 10.20 0.23
N GLU A 92 -8.89 9.05 0.89
CA GLU A 92 -9.97 8.51 1.71
C GLU A 92 -9.38 7.70 2.87
N GLU A 93 -10.10 7.66 3.99
CA GLU A 93 -9.75 6.85 5.16
C GLU A 93 -10.82 5.80 5.41
N PHE A 94 -10.40 4.58 5.69
CA PHE A 94 -11.28 3.45 5.98
C PHE A 94 -10.66 2.57 7.09
N GLN A 95 -11.40 1.58 7.59
CA GLN A 95 -10.90 0.69 8.64
C GLN A 95 -10.55 -0.70 8.10
N VAL A 96 -9.40 -1.22 8.54
CA VAL A 96 -9.00 -2.64 8.36
C VAL A 96 -8.69 -3.19 9.74
N ASP A 97 -9.38 -4.27 10.13
CA ASP A 97 -9.24 -4.90 11.46
C ASP A 97 -9.39 -3.89 12.63
N GLY A 98 -10.23 -2.88 12.45
CA GLY A 98 -10.48 -1.82 13.43
C GLY A 98 -9.43 -0.71 13.47
N ILE A 99 -8.39 -0.78 12.64
CA ILE A 99 -7.34 0.23 12.53
C ILE A 99 -7.62 1.16 11.32
N PRO A 100 -7.52 2.50 11.48
CA PRO A 100 -7.63 3.43 10.37
C PRO A 100 -6.50 3.24 9.35
N VAL A 101 -6.86 3.14 8.08
CA VAL A 101 -5.97 3.06 6.94
C VAL A 101 -6.35 4.17 5.97
N GLN A 102 -5.35 4.92 5.55
CA GLN A 102 -5.48 5.98 4.57
C GLN A 102 -5.07 5.48 3.21
N VAL A 103 -5.83 5.85 2.18
CA VAL A 103 -5.46 5.64 0.78
C VAL A 103 -5.43 6.96 0.04
N LEU A 104 -4.30 7.24 -0.60
CA LEU A 104 -4.16 8.32 -1.57
C LEU A 104 -4.09 7.71 -2.96
N TRP A 105 -4.63 8.41 -3.96
CA TRP A 105 -4.54 7.98 -5.34
C TRP A 105 -4.23 9.14 -6.31
N ASP A 106 -3.54 8.79 -7.38
CA ASP A 106 -3.42 9.58 -8.61
C ASP A 106 -3.58 8.65 -9.81
N VAL A 107 -4.70 8.76 -10.51
CA VAL A 107 -5.04 7.94 -11.69
C VAL A 107 -5.21 8.81 -12.93
N HIS A 108 -4.63 10.00 -12.95
CA HIS A 108 -4.68 10.90 -14.10
C HIS A 108 -4.27 10.21 -15.40
N ASP A 109 -3.17 9.47 -15.36
CA ASP A 109 -2.62 8.85 -16.57
C ASP A 109 -3.50 7.70 -17.09
N TRP A 110 -4.34 7.09 -16.26
CA TRP A 110 -5.33 6.12 -16.74
C TRP A 110 -6.42 6.73 -17.61
N LEU A 111 -6.73 8.01 -17.40
CA LEU A 111 -7.83 8.70 -18.08
C LEU A 111 -7.36 9.48 -19.31
N TYR A 112 -6.14 10.01 -19.26
CA TYR A 112 -5.70 11.04 -20.21
C TYR A 112 -4.42 10.71 -20.96
N MET A 113 -3.72 9.61 -20.63
CA MET A 113 -2.58 9.14 -21.42
C MET A 113 -2.99 8.05 -22.42
N GLU A 114 -2.16 7.87 -23.44
CA GLU A 114 -2.32 6.78 -24.41
C GLU A 114 -2.32 5.41 -23.71
N PRO A 115 -3.08 4.44 -24.22
CA PRO A 115 -3.10 3.08 -23.69
C PRO A 115 -1.68 2.50 -23.52
N ASN A 116 -1.45 1.76 -22.44
CA ASN A 116 -0.16 1.14 -22.08
C ASN A 116 1.00 2.13 -21.80
N THR A 117 0.72 3.43 -21.69
CA THR A 117 1.75 4.44 -21.41
C THR A 117 1.62 5.03 -19.99
N GLY A 118 0.40 5.00 -19.43
CA GLY A 118 0.06 5.58 -18.14
C GLY A 118 -0.06 4.58 -16.99
N SER A 119 0.31 5.01 -15.79
CA SER A 119 0.13 4.24 -14.55
C SER A 119 -0.72 5.02 -13.54
N GLY A 120 -1.44 4.29 -12.68
CA GLY A 120 -2.14 4.86 -11.54
C GLY A 120 -1.32 4.59 -10.29
N MET A 121 -1.16 5.61 -9.44
CA MET A 121 -0.44 5.49 -8.18
C MET A 121 -1.42 5.40 -7.02
N PHE A 122 -1.19 4.46 -6.11
CA PHE A 122 -1.92 4.31 -4.86
C PHE A 122 -0.94 4.25 -3.71
N ILE A 123 -1.24 4.94 -2.62
CA ILE A 123 -0.43 4.93 -1.42
C ILE A 123 -1.33 4.55 -0.26
N PHE A 124 -1.09 3.39 0.33
CA PHE A 124 -1.74 2.97 1.57
C PHE A 124 -0.83 3.30 2.74
N ARG A 125 -1.39 3.95 3.76
CA ARG A 125 -0.68 4.33 4.99
C ARG A 125 -1.52 3.95 6.20
N GLN A 126 -0.85 3.65 7.29
CA GLN A 126 -1.52 3.28 8.53
C GLN A 126 -0.85 3.98 9.71
N SER A 127 -1.51 5.02 10.20
CA SER A 127 -0.99 5.79 11.32
C SER A 127 -1.27 5.04 12.61
N THR A 128 -0.23 4.54 13.26
CA THR A 128 -0.31 4.20 14.69
C THR A 128 -0.40 5.53 15.45
N ASN A 129 -1.42 5.68 16.30
CA ASN A 129 -1.94 6.97 16.84
C ASN A 129 -0.92 8.06 17.23
N ASP A 130 -1.41 9.30 17.12
CA ASP A 130 -0.86 10.63 17.47
C ASP A 130 0.23 11.22 16.54
N PHE A 131 -0.08 11.34 15.24
CA PHE A 131 0.76 12.10 14.30
C PHE A 131 0.35 13.58 14.18
N ASP A 132 1.27 14.49 14.52
CA ASP A 132 1.22 15.91 14.18
C ASP A 132 1.78 16.08 12.75
N PRO A 133 1.03 16.64 11.78
CA PRO A 133 1.45 16.70 10.37
C PRO A 133 2.72 17.53 10.09
N ASP A 134 3.26 18.25 11.07
CA ASP A 134 4.48 19.07 10.94
C ASP A 134 5.79 18.33 11.33
N SER A 135 5.72 17.13 11.91
CA SER A 135 6.92 16.38 12.34
C SER A 135 7.48 15.48 11.23
N LEU A 136 8.08 16.09 10.20
CA LEU A 136 8.89 15.40 9.18
C LEU A 136 10.36 15.17 9.61
N SER A 137 10.70 15.44 10.87
CA SER A 137 12.03 15.16 11.42
C SER A 137 12.02 13.83 12.17
N CYS A 138 12.58 12.78 11.55
CA CYS A 138 12.96 11.56 12.25
C CYS A 138 14.10 11.85 13.23
N GLU A 139 13.82 12.42 14.40
CA GLU A 139 14.77 12.43 15.51
C GLU A 139 14.63 11.09 16.25
N VAL A 140 15.58 10.19 16.00
CA VAL A 140 15.64 8.86 16.61
C VAL A 140 15.89 8.99 18.12
N ASN A 141 14.81 9.03 18.90
CA ASN A 141 14.86 8.91 20.35
C ASN A 141 14.76 7.42 20.75
N PRO A 142 15.81 6.82 21.35
CA PRO A 142 15.82 5.38 21.64
C PRO A 142 14.91 4.93 22.81
N ASN A 143 14.07 5.83 23.36
CA ASN A 143 13.22 5.58 24.52
C ASN A 143 11.72 5.82 24.27
N GLU A 144 11.34 6.16 23.04
CA GLU A 144 9.95 6.25 22.61
C GLU A 144 9.75 5.20 21.50
N ASP A 145 8.66 4.44 21.59
CA ASP A 145 8.28 3.39 20.62
C ASP A 145 7.83 4.12 19.34
N ASP A 146 8.80 4.68 18.62
CA ASP A 146 8.60 5.63 17.54
C ASP A 146 7.76 4.96 16.42
N CYS A 147 6.63 5.57 16.10
CA CYS A 147 5.61 5.11 15.15
C CYS A 147 6.22 4.77 13.77
N ILE A 148 6.61 3.51 13.59
CA ILE A 148 6.94 2.97 12.28
C ILE A 148 5.61 2.74 11.53
N GLU A 149 5.12 3.79 10.88
CA GLU A 149 3.95 3.73 10.00
C GLU A 149 4.30 2.93 8.74
N PHE A 150 3.68 1.76 8.57
CA PHE A 150 3.80 0.98 7.36
C PHE A 150 3.20 1.77 6.18
N CYS A 151 3.97 1.90 5.10
CA CYS A 151 3.55 2.52 3.86
C CYS A 151 3.65 1.55 2.68
N HIS A 152 2.63 1.51 1.83
CA HIS A 152 2.64 0.73 0.61
C HIS A 152 2.38 1.61 -0.61
N PHE A 153 3.41 1.78 -1.44
CA PHE A 153 3.37 2.47 -2.72
C PHE A 153 3.07 1.45 -3.83
N LEU A 154 2.03 1.71 -4.59
CA LEU A 154 1.56 0.81 -5.62
C LEU A 154 1.42 1.56 -6.94
N HIS A 155 2.23 1.16 -7.92
CA HIS A 155 2.12 1.63 -9.30
C HIS A 155 1.33 0.61 -10.10
N VAL A 156 0.25 1.04 -10.72
CA VAL A 156 -0.74 0.17 -11.33
C VAL A 156 -0.84 0.47 -12.82
N TRP A 157 -0.29 -0.43 -13.61
CA TRP A 157 -0.08 -0.29 -15.04
C TRP A 157 -1.19 -0.98 -15.81
N LYS A 158 -1.90 -0.21 -16.64
CA LYS A 158 -2.92 -0.75 -17.51
C LYS A 158 -2.28 -1.37 -18.75
N ILE A 159 -2.55 -2.64 -19.00
CA ILE A 159 -2.15 -3.36 -20.22
C ILE A 159 -3.40 -3.69 -21.05
N THR A 160 -3.30 -3.55 -22.38
CA THR A 160 -4.43 -3.76 -23.31
C THR A 160 -4.58 -5.23 -23.69
#